data_AF-A0A8T3XGU2-F1
#
_entry.id   AF-A0A8T3XGU2-F1
#
_cell.length_a   1.000
_cell.length_b   1.000
_cell.length_c   1.000
_cell.angle_alpha   90.00
_cell.angle_beta   90.00
_cell.angle_gamma   90.00
#
_symmetry.space_group_name_H-M   'P 1'
#
loop_
_entity.id
_entity.type
_entity.pdbx_description
1 polymer ?
#
loop_
_entity_poly.entity_id
_entity_poly.type
_entity_poly.pdbx_seq_one_letter_code
_entity_poly.pdbx_strand_id
1 'polypeptide(L)'
;MLSRRNSFIDVVKSRRSVRRFLDKQVSDNLIKKIIEAATWAPSTCNQQLWNFVVVKDKGTKNRLIHEAASTTLIGRAPVVIVITYEKSNYKEAIQGATAAMQNMLLATTYYGLGSCSINSFGNEKKIKKILNIPNDQMIVCFVTLGYKNTKFYEKLNPPPRRELSKVLHLEKFKRKRNNIFSYLPDNWTIEDIKDYQRYYCRKTFLGKEMDIMTWEEKEIAAITLRKAKGHILDWFTYDGAYLSLFPNEKIYTIDLTDETSHYTKAAAALVKDKKLDITYLVYDTSFKDLKKRKKKFRTITSIYKFERIPKKFLNAVLNESYELLDDKGEFIIIFRKKSILYRLFYFVLKVLFGDDIRNTGIYAFFGPYIPLDSKRFVKLLKNSGFKNIKKECYFPFPTFFDQAYQMVLQYIKSGGTSYLHRIRREDFITKIIKFLVNIYGFRQTTFGTVCVVTAKK
;
A
#
# COMPACT_ATOMS: atom_id res chain seq x y z
N MET A 1 38.47 -13.50 -4.59
CA MET A 1 38.19 -14.14 -3.28
C MET A 1 36.68 -14.34 -3.12
N LEU A 2 36.22 -15.58 -3.26
CA LEU A 2 34.84 -16.04 -2.97
C LEU A 2 34.66 -16.19 -1.45
N SER A 3 34.67 -15.09 -0.70
CA SER A 3 34.64 -15.18 0.77
C SER A 3 33.20 -15.11 1.30
N ARG A 4 32.78 -16.23 1.90
CA ARG A 4 31.47 -16.63 2.49
C ARG A 4 30.52 -17.34 1.53
N ARG A 5 30.62 -18.68 1.48
CA ARG A 5 29.52 -19.55 1.03
C ARG A 5 28.36 -19.32 2.00
N ASN A 6 27.39 -18.48 1.60
CA ASN A 6 26.11 -18.42 2.29
C ASN A 6 25.50 -19.83 2.30
N SER A 7 24.98 -20.29 3.44
CA SER A 7 24.21 -21.53 3.43
C SER A 7 22.99 -21.37 2.53
N PHE A 8 22.42 -22.49 2.06
CA PHE A 8 21.16 -22.44 1.30
C PHE A 8 20.07 -21.66 2.07
N ILE A 9 19.98 -21.89 3.39
CA ILE A 9 19.02 -21.22 4.25
C ILE A 9 19.27 -19.70 4.32
N ASP A 10 20.53 -19.27 4.32
CA ASP A 10 20.87 -17.83 4.30
C ASP A 10 20.45 -17.18 2.98
N VAL A 11 20.62 -17.87 1.85
CA VAL A 11 20.14 -17.38 0.54
C VAL A 11 18.61 -17.26 0.55
N VAL A 12 17.91 -18.30 1.02
CA VAL A 12 16.44 -18.31 1.11
C VAL A 12 15.93 -17.18 2.01
N LYS A 13 16.52 -16.99 3.19
CA LYS A 13 16.10 -15.97 4.17
C LYS A 13 16.50 -14.55 3.74
N SER A 14 17.59 -14.36 3.01
CA SER A 14 18.05 -13.05 2.53
C SER A 14 17.33 -12.57 1.26
N ARG A 15 16.72 -13.48 0.49
CA ARG A 15 15.97 -13.15 -0.72
C ARG A 15 14.81 -12.18 -0.43
N ARG A 16 14.83 -11.04 -1.11
CA ARG A 16 13.80 -9.99 -1.02
C ARG A 16 13.56 -9.32 -2.37
N SER A 17 12.38 -8.75 -2.57
CA SER A 17 12.07 -7.97 -3.77
C SER A 17 12.89 -6.68 -3.83
N VAL A 18 13.78 -6.59 -4.82
CA VAL A 18 14.59 -5.41 -5.13
C VAL A 18 13.89 -4.59 -6.21
N ARG A 19 13.74 -3.29 -5.96
CA ARG A 19 13.04 -2.33 -6.84
C ARG A 19 13.87 -1.08 -7.13
N ARG A 20 15.08 -1.01 -6.58
CA ARG A 20 16.08 0.05 -6.82
C ARG A 20 17.37 -0.63 -7.25
N PHE A 21 17.71 -0.44 -8.51
CA PHE A 21 18.90 -0.98 -9.12
C PHE A 21 19.95 0.12 -9.28
N LEU A 22 21.22 -0.26 -9.26
CA LEU A 22 22.31 0.59 -9.71
C LEU A 22 22.27 0.68 -11.24
N ASP A 23 22.80 1.77 -11.79
CA ASP A 23 23.02 1.88 -13.24
C ASP A 23 24.28 1.09 -13.64
N LYS A 24 24.20 -0.23 -13.47
CA LYS A 24 25.27 -1.18 -13.77
C LYS A 24 24.69 -2.33 -14.58
N GLN A 25 25.28 -2.57 -15.74
CA GLN A 25 24.87 -3.67 -16.62
C GLN A 25 25.14 -5.04 -15.98
N VAL A 26 24.31 -6.02 -16.33
CA VAL A 26 24.48 -7.43 -15.96
C VAL A 26 25.04 -8.16 -17.18
N SER A 27 26.11 -8.92 -17.02
CA SER A 27 26.73 -9.64 -18.13
C SER A 27 25.86 -10.80 -18.61
N ASP A 28 25.92 -11.10 -19.91
CA ASP A 28 25.13 -12.18 -20.51
C ASP A 28 25.49 -13.55 -19.94
N ASN A 29 26.76 -13.78 -19.60
CA ASN A 29 27.20 -14.99 -18.90
C ASN A 29 26.46 -15.16 -17.56
N LEU A 30 26.30 -14.07 -16.78
CA LEU A 30 25.63 -14.15 -15.50
C LEU A 30 24.11 -14.37 -15.65
N ILE A 31 23.50 -13.74 -16.67
CA ILE A 31 22.09 -13.99 -17.03
C ILE A 31 21.89 -15.47 -17.38
N LYS A 32 22.77 -16.04 -18.22
CA LYS A 32 22.72 -17.46 -18.60
C LYS A 32 22.83 -18.38 -17.38
N LYS A 33 23.80 -18.15 -16.48
CA LYS A 33 23.93 -18.94 -15.23
C LYS A 33 22.69 -18.88 -14.33
N ILE A 34 22.02 -17.74 -14.30
CA ILE A 34 20.78 -17.56 -13.51
C ILE A 34 19.61 -18.31 -14.16
N ILE A 35 19.51 -18.29 -15.49
CA ILE A 35 18.48 -19.03 -16.24
C ILE A 35 18.75 -20.54 -16.18
N GLU A 36 20.00 -20.97 -16.28
CA GLU A 36 20.40 -22.37 -16.11
C GLU A 36 19.97 -22.90 -14.74
N ALA A 37 20.17 -22.14 -13.66
CA ALA A 37 19.63 -22.53 -12.36
C ALA A 37 18.10 -22.67 -12.36
N ALA A 38 17.39 -21.88 -13.18
CA ALA A 38 15.95 -21.98 -13.34
C ALA A 38 15.53 -23.29 -14.03
N THR A 39 16.30 -23.77 -15.02
CA THR A 39 15.98 -25.02 -15.75
C THR A 39 16.16 -26.28 -14.92
N TRP A 40 16.88 -26.21 -13.80
CA TRP A 40 16.97 -27.30 -12.81
C TRP A 40 15.74 -27.43 -11.90
N ALA A 41 14.66 -26.67 -12.14
CA ALA A 41 13.41 -26.84 -11.43
C ALA A 41 12.72 -28.17 -11.80
N PRO A 42 11.98 -28.80 -10.87
CA PRO A 42 11.18 -29.97 -11.20
C PRO A 42 10.07 -29.60 -12.21
N SER A 43 9.76 -30.52 -13.11
CA SER A 43 8.59 -30.45 -14.00
C SER A 43 7.86 -31.79 -14.05
N THR A 44 6.53 -31.74 -14.18
CA THR A 44 5.73 -32.95 -14.34
C THR A 44 6.17 -33.70 -15.59
N CYS A 45 6.41 -35.00 -15.44
CA CYS A 45 6.89 -35.88 -16.51
C CYS A 45 8.13 -35.33 -17.27
N ASN A 46 8.94 -34.49 -16.60
CA ASN A 46 10.07 -33.78 -17.20
C ASN A 46 9.75 -32.92 -18.45
N GLN A 47 8.50 -32.45 -18.59
CA GLN A 47 8.03 -31.75 -19.79
C GLN A 47 8.69 -30.38 -20.02
N GLN A 48 9.22 -29.73 -18.97
CA GLN A 48 9.96 -28.47 -19.07
C GLN A 48 9.26 -27.36 -19.89
N LEU A 49 7.95 -27.23 -19.72
CA LEU A 49 7.07 -26.35 -20.51
C LEU A 49 7.25 -24.84 -20.26
N TRP A 50 8.39 -24.40 -19.73
CA TRP A 50 8.70 -22.98 -19.47
C TRP A 50 9.60 -22.39 -20.54
N ASN A 51 9.44 -21.10 -20.82
CA ASN A 51 10.35 -20.34 -21.69
C ASN A 51 10.75 -19.01 -21.04
N PHE A 52 11.89 -18.46 -21.46
CA PHE A 52 12.46 -17.24 -20.92
C PHE A 52 12.82 -16.24 -22.03
N VAL A 53 12.17 -15.08 -22.05
CA VAL A 53 12.53 -13.99 -22.96
C VAL A 53 13.32 -12.93 -22.19
N VAL A 54 14.59 -12.73 -22.55
CA VAL A 54 15.46 -11.73 -21.92
C VAL A 54 15.37 -10.40 -22.66
N VAL A 55 14.93 -9.36 -21.96
CA VAL A 55 14.79 -8.00 -22.50
C VAL A 55 15.77 -7.06 -21.81
N LYS A 56 16.82 -6.66 -22.54
CA LYS A 56 17.79 -5.64 -22.11
C LYS A 56 17.52 -4.27 -22.76
N ASP A 57 17.04 -4.29 -24.00
CA ASP A 57 16.87 -3.10 -24.82
C ASP A 57 15.93 -2.07 -24.17
N LYS A 58 16.36 -0.81 -24.16
CA LYS A 58 15.59 0.29 -23.56
C LYS A 58 14.35 0.60 -24.41
N GLY A 59 14.44 0.52 -25.74
CA GLY A 59 13.32 0.75 -26.65
C GLY A 59 12.18 -0.23 -26.42
N THR A 60 12.46 -1.53 -26.39
CA THR A 60 11.48 -2.59 -26.11
C THR A 60 10.87 -2.41 -24.71
N LYS A 61 11.65 -2.10 -23.67
CA LYS A 61 11.11 -1.82 -22.33
C LYS A 61 10.17 -0.60 -22.34
N ASN A 62 10.49 0.45 -23.07
CA ASN A 62 9.62 1.62 -23.21
C ASN A 62 8.31 1.25 -23.94
N ARG A 63 8.37 0.47 -25.02
CA ARG A 63 7.18 -0.04 -25.71
C ARG A 63 6.28 -0.85 -24.77
N LEU A 64 6.85 -1.75 -23.97
CA LEU A 64 6.11 -2.51 -22.95
C LEU A 64 5.39 -1.59 -21.94
N ILE A 65 6.07 -0.55 -21.45
CA ILE A 65 5.48 0.43 -20.51
C ILE A 65 4.34 1.22 -21.18
N HIS A 66 4.59 1.77 -22.37
CA HIS A 66 3.69 2.74 -22.99
C HIS A 66 2.53 2.08 -23.75
N GLU A 67 2.79 1.04 -24.54
CA GLU A 67 1.79 0.38 -25.37
C GLU A 67 0.96 -0.61 -24.55
N ALA A 68 1.63 -1.45 -23.76
CA ALA A 68 1.00 -2.51 -22.96
C ALA A 68 0.65 -2.12 -21.52
N ALA A 69 0.92 -0.87 -21.11
CA ALA A 69 0.70 -0.39 -19.75
C ALA A 69 1.44 -1.24 -18.69
N SER A 70 2.67 -1.67 -19.01
CA SER A 70 3.51 -2.35 -18.02
C SER A 70 3.95 -1.41 -16.89
N THR A 71 4.39 -1.98 -15.77
CA THR A 71 4.88 -1.21 -14.62
C THR A 71 6.17 -0.46 -14.97
N THR A 72 6.29 0.79 -14.52
CA THR A 72 7.51 1.61 -14.70
C THR A 72 8.75 1.01 -14.04
N LEU A 73 8.58 0.03 -13.14
CA LEU A 73 9.69 -0.68 -12.51
C LEU A 73 10.59 -1.38 -13.54
N ILE A 74 10.04 -1.87 -14.65
CA ILE A 74 10.83 -2.59 -15.66
C ILE A 74 11.82 -1.67 -16.38
N GLY A 75 11.47 -0.39 -16.55
CA GLY A 75 12.37 0.60 -17.17
C GLY A 75 13.57 0.93 -16.28
N ARG A 76 13.45 0.74 -14.96
CA ARG A 76 14.52 0.99 -13.99
C ARG A 76 15.47 -0.19 -13.82
N ALA A 77 15.07 -1.39 -14.25
CA ALA A 77 15.92 -2.57 -14.17
C ALA A 77 16.78 -2.67 -15.44
N PRO A 78 18.08 -3.01 -15.33
CA PRO A 78 18.91 -3.22 -16.51
C PRO A 78 18.39 -4.41 -17.35
N VAL A 79 17.89 -5.46 -16.70
CA VAL A 79 17.37 -6.67 -17.35
C VAL A 79 15.96 -6.99 -16.87
N VAL A 80 15.11 -7.43 -17.80
CA VAL A 80 13.77 -7.97 -17.53
C VAL A 80 13.68 -9.34 -18.18
N ILE A 81 13.31 -10.37 -17.43
CA ILE A 81 13.08 -11.72 -17.94
C ILE A 81 11.58 -11.98 -17.92
N VAL A 82 10.99 -12.28 -19.07
CA VAL A 82 9.59 -12.70 -19.18
C VAL A 82 9.56 -14.21 -19.13
N ILE A 83 8.85 -14.76 -18.15
CA ILE A 83 8.69 -16.20 -17.97
C ILE A 83 7.35 -16.60 -18.55
N THR A 84 7.36 -17.53 -19.51
CA THR A 84 6.14 -18.08 -20.12
C THR A 84 6.03 -19.56 -19.87
N TYR A 85 4.83 -20.10 -20.12
CA TYR A 85 4.57 -21.53 -20.09
C TYR A 85 3.50 -21.93 -21.12
N GLU A 86 3.51 -23.18 -21.56
CA GLU A 86 2.51 -23.69 -22.51
C GLU A 86 1.11 -23.77 -21.90
N LYS A 87 0.10 -23.33 -22.67
CA LYS A 87 -1.31 -23.28 -22.26
C LYS A 87 -1.98 -24.66 -22.18
N SER A 88 -1.51 -25.62 -22.98
CA SER A 88 -2.11 -26.96 -23.17
C SER A 88 -2.30 -27.72 -21.86
N ASN A 89 -1.38 -27.56 -20.90
CA ASN A 89 -1.44 -28.18 -19.58
C ASN A 89 -1.26 -27.15 -18.46
N TYR A 90 -2.24 -26.27 -18.31
CA TYR A 90 -2.16 -25.11 -17.43
C TYR A 90 -1.65 -25.42 -16.01
N LYS A 91 -2.15 -26.48 -15.35
CA LYS A 91 -1.82 -26.77 -13.94
C LYS A 91 -0.37 -27.19 -13.77
N GLU A 92 0.12 -28.09 -14.61
CA GLU A 92 1.49 -28.62 -14.51
C GLU A 92 2.51 -27.60 -15.03
N ALA A 93 2.18 -26.95 -16.16
CA ALA A 93 3.04 -25.96 -16.78
C ALA A 93 3.25 -24.73 -15.88
N ILE A 94 2.19 -24.21 -15.23
CA ILE A 94 2.33 -23.06 -14.31
C ILE A 94 3.12 -23.43 -13.04
N GLN A 95 2.96 -24.66 -12.53
CA GLN A 95 3.71 -25.15 -11.37
C GLN A 95 5.21 -25.23 -11.68
N GLY A 96 5.57 -25.88 -12.80
CA GLY A 96 6.95 -25.99 -13.26
C GLY A 96 7.58 -24.61 -13.50
N ALA A 97 6.89 -23.73 -14.24
CA ALA A 97 7.40 -22.40 -14.53
C ALA A 97 7.54 -21.51 -13.28
N THR A 98 6.67 -21.67 -12.28
CA THR A 98 6.77 -20.97 -10.99
C THR A 98 7.93 -21.51 -10.14
N ALA A 99 8.20 -22.82 -10.19
CA ALA A 99 9.38 -23.42 -9.56
C ALA A 99 10.67 -22.91 -10.21
N ALA A 100 10.72 -22.85 -11.55
CA ALA A 100 11.83 -22.29 -12.31
C ALA A 100 12.07 -20.81 -11.95
N MET A 101 10.99 -20.01 -11.88
CA MET A 101 11.06 -18.64 -11.37
C MET A 101 11.68 -18.59 -9.96
N GLN A 102 11.27 -19.46 -9.04
CA GLN A 102 11.80 -19.44 -7.67
C GLN A 102 13.29 -19.80 -7.62
N ASN A 103 13.75 -20.79 -8.40
CA ASN A 103 15.17 -21.10 -8.54
C ASN A 103 15.95 -19.88 -9.08
N MET A 104 15.43 -19.22 -10.11
CA MET A 104 16.01 -17.99 -10.66
C MET A 104 16.17 -16.88 -9.62
N LEU A 105 15.16 -16.68 -8.76
CA LEU A 105 15.20 -15.67 -7.69
C LEU A 105 16.25 -15.99 -6.62
N LEU A 106 16.43 -17.28 -6.28
CA LEU A 106 17.46 -17.73 -5.35
C LEU A 106 18.85 -17.62 -5.95
N ALA A 107 19.04 -18.07 -7.20
CA ALA A 107 20.30 -17.93 -7.94
C ALA A 107 20.72 -16.46 -8.07
N THR A 108 19.78 -15.57 -8.39
CA THR A 108 20.02 -14.12 -8.42
C THR A 108 20.57 -13.62 -7.08
N THR A 109 19.97 -14.06 -5.97
CA THR A 109 20.39 -13.66 -4.61
C THR A 109 21.77 -14.22 -4.29
N TYR A 110 22.04 -15.48 -4.65
CA TYR A 110 23.33 -16.14 -4.48
C TYR A 110 24.46 -15.40 -5.22
N TYR A 111 24.24 -15.00 -6.47
CA TYR A 111 25.21 -14.22 -7.24
C TYR A 111 25.35 -12.75 -6.81
N GLY A 112 24.67 -12.32 -5.74
CA GLY A 112 24.76 -10.98 -5.18
C GLY A 112 23.91 -9.92 -5.89
N LEU A 113 23.05 -10.33 -6.82
CA LEU A 113 22.12 -9.45 -7.53
C LEU A 113 20.82 -9.26 -6.75
N GLY A 114 20.00 -8.33 -7.22
CA GLY A 114 18.62 -8.14 -6.79
C GLY A 114 17.64 -8.51 -7.90
N SER A 115 16.48 -9.01 -7.49
CA SER A 115 15.35 -9.25 -8.39
C SER A 115 14.00 -8.96 -7.75
N CYS A 116 12.98 -8.79 -8.60
CA CYS A 116 11.58 -8.76 -8.19
C CYS A 116 10.73 -9.41 -9.26
N SER A 117 9.92 -10.39 -8.86
CA SER A 117 8.82 -10.91 -9.69
C SER A 117 7.67 -9.90 -9.71
N ILE A 118 7.06 -9.75 -10.89
CA ILE A 118 6.07 -8.73 -11.20
C ILE A 118 4.92 -9.40 -11.94
N ASN A 119 3.79 -9.53 -11.26
CA ASN A 119 2.56 -10.02 -11.87
C ASN A 119 1.71 -8.90 -12.50
N SER A 120 1.96 -7.63 -12.13
CA SER A 120 1.32 -6.46 -12.72
C SER A 120 2.05 -6.02 -14.01
N PHE A 121 2.21 -6.95 -14.97
CA PHE A 121 3.03 -6.73 -16.16
C PHE A 121 2.29 -6.02 -17.31
N GLY A 122 0.96 -5.87 -17.23
CA GLY A 122 0.16 -5.12 -18.21
C GLY A 122 -0.69 -6.00 -19.12
N ASN A 123 -1.06 -5.46 -20.29
CA ASN A 123 -1.91 -6.14 -21.27
C ASN A 123 -1.15 -7.26 -21.99
N GLU A 124 -1.49 -8.51 -21.68
CA GLU A 124 -0.79 -9.69 -22.18
C GLU A 124 -0.77 -9.77 -23.71
N LYS A 125 -1.89 -9.48 -24.40
CA LYS A 125 -1.96 -9.53 -25.87
C LYS A 125 -0.94 -8.59 -26.52
N LYS A 126 -0.81 -7.38 -25.99
CA LYS A 126 0.17 -6.39 -26.49
C LYS A 126 1.61 -6.81 -26.19
N ILE A 127 1.85 -7.37 -25.01
CA ILE A 127 3.19 -7.88 -24.64
C ILE A 127 3.61 -8.99 -25.58
N LYS A 128 2.70 -9.95 -25.86
CA LYS A 128 2.96 -11.03 -26.81
C LYS A 128 3.32 -10.50 -28.19
N LYS A 129 2.58 -9.51 -28.69
CA LYS A 129 2.91 -8.85 -29.97
C LYS A 129 4.27 -8.16 -29.95
N ILE A 130 4.62 -7.44 -28.88
CA ILE A 130 5.89 -6.71 -28.78
C ILE A 130 7.09 -7.66 -28.71
N LEU A 131 6.94 -8.79 -28.01
CA LEU A 131 8.01 -9.76 -27.75
C LEU A 131 7.96 -10.98 -28.67
N ASN A 132 7.05 -10.99 -29.65
CA ASN A 132 6.78 -12.12 -30.54
C ASN A 132 6.56 -13.45 -29.79
N ILE A 133 5.83 -13.41 -28.67
CA ILE A 133 5.46 -14.61 -27.91
C ILE A 133 4.21 -15.22 -28.57
N PRO A 134 4.23 -16.52 -28.90
CA PRO A 134 3.11 -17.16 -29.59
C PRO A 134 1.87 -17.33 -28.68
N ASN A 135 0.72 -17.57 -29.30
CA ASN A 135 -0.58 -17.55 -28.62
C ASN A 135 -0.83 -18.76 -27.70
N ASP A 136 -0.10 -19.85 -27.94
CA ASP A 136 -0.07 -21.07 -27.13
C ASP A 136 0.73 -20.91 -25.82
N GLN A 137 1.50 -19.83 -25.68
CA GLN A 137 2.21 -19.50 -24.45
C GLN A 137 1.36 -18.59 -23.56
N MET A 138 1.41 -18.78 -22.25
CA MET A 138 0.89 -17.86 -21.23
C MET A 138 2.04 -17.24 -20.45
N ILE A 139 1.87 -16.00 -19.96
CA ILE A 139 2.91 -15.33 -19.17
C ILE A 139 2.71 -15.63 -17.68
N VAL A 140 3.72 -16.18 -17.00
CA VAL A 140 3.72 -16.32 -15.53
C VAL A 140 3.87 -14.95 -14.88
N CYS A 141 4.99 -14.28 -15.17
CA CYS A 141 5.33 -12.98 -14.63
C CYS A 141 6.53 -12.38 -15.37
N PHE A 142 6.86 -11.13 -15.05
CA PHE A 142 8.17 -10.57 -15.37
C PHE A 142 9.08 -10.66 -14.13
N VAL A 143 10.36 -10.94 -14.34
CA VAL A 143 11.41 -10.85 -13.31
C VAL A 143 12.37 -9.74 -13.68
N THR A 144 12.44 -8.71 -12.85
CA THR A 144 13.50 -7.69 -12.97
C THR A 144 14.79 -8.20 -12.37
N LEU A 145 15.93 -7.85 -12.97
CA LEU A 145 17.25 -8.30 -12.55
C LEU A 145 18.26 -7.16 -12.67
N GLY A 146 19.12 -7.01 -11.65
CA GLY A 146 20.19 -6.01 -11.64
C GLY A 146 20.96 -5.95 -10.33
N TYR A 147 22.01 -5.12 -10.26
CA TYR A 147 22.73 -4.89 -9.01
C TYR A 147 21.88 -4.04 -8.06
N LYS A 148 21.66 -4.52 -6.84
CA LYS A 148 20.88 -3.81 -5.83
C LYS A 148 21.70 -2.69 -5.19
N ASN A 149 21.06 -1.58 -4.81
CA ASN A 149 21.69 -0.55 -3.98
C ASN A 149 21.83 -1.07 -2.53
N THR A 150 22.98 -1.68 -2.21
CA THR A 150 23.19 -2.38 -0.93
C THR A 150 23.00 -1.47 0.28
N LYS A 151 23.56 -0.24 0.26
CA LYS A 151 23.41 0.75 1.33
C LYS A 151 21.94 1.09 1.65
N PHE A 152 21.08 1.11 0.64
CA PHE A 152 19.64 1.33 0.83
C PHE A 152 18.96 0.11 1.47
N TYR A 153 19.32 -1.10 1.04
CA TYR A 153 18.65 -2.33 1.48
C TYR A 153 19.16 -2.88 2.83
N GLU A 154 20.39 -2.59 3.22
CA GLU A 154 20.94 -2.94 4.55
C GLU A 154 20.19 -2.25 5.69
N LYS A 155 19.70 -1.03 5.46
CA LYS A 155 18.93 -0.27 6.45
C LYS A 155 17.47 -0.73 6.59
N LEU A 156 17.01 -1.64 5.72
CA LEU A 156 15.62 -2.05 5.68
C LEU A 156 15.47 -3.48 6.19
N ASN A 157 14.59 -3.68 7.15
CA ASN A 157 14.18 -5.02 7.55
C ASN A 157 13.54 -5.78 6.37
N PRO A 158 13.74 -7.11 6.27
CA PRO A 158 12.98 -7.92 5.34
C PRO A 158 11.49 -7.86 5.68
N PRO A 159 10.57 -7.95 4.70
CA PRO A 159 9.15 -7.99 4.99
C PRO A 159 8.83 -9.19 5.91
N PRO A 160 8.05 -8.99 6.99
CA PRO A 160 7.73 -10.07 7.91
C PRO A 160 6.98 -11.20 7.22
N ARG A 161 7.26 -12.44 7.61
CA ARG A 161 6.48 -13.62 7.20
C ARG A 161 5.39 -13.90 8.22
N ARG A 162 4.38 -14.68 7.83
CA ARG A 162 3.42 -15.24 8.79
C ARG A 162 4.17 -16.20 9.70
N GLU A 163 3.74 -16.26 10.96
CA GLU A 163 4.15 -17.34 11.87
C GLU A 163 3.80 -18.70 11.27
N LEU A 164 4.67 -19.69 11.52
CA LEU A 164 4.51 -21.03 10.98
C LEU A 164 3.18 -21.68 11.40
N SER A 165 2.81 -21.52 12.67
CA SER A 165 1.54 -22.00 13.23
C SER A 165 0.29 -21.46 12.52
N LYS A 166 0.40 -20.32 11.84
CA LYS A 166 -0.71 -19.69 11.09
C LYS A 166 -0.86 -20.26 9.68
N VAL A 167 0.10 -21.03 9.17
CA VAL A 167 0.07 -21.60 7.80
C VAL A 167 0.22 -23.11 7.78
N LEU A 168 0.79 -23.70 8.83
CA LEU A 168 0.95 -25.14 8.99
C LEU A 168 -0.35 -25.76 9.55
N HIS A 169 -0.78 -26.83 8.90
CA HIS A 169 -1.92 -27.64 9.31
C HIS A 169 -1.45 -29.10 9.34
N LEU A 170 -1.47 -29.72 10.53
CA LEU A 170 -1.13 -31.14 10.69
C LEU A 170 -2.37 -31.99 10.44
N GLU A 171 -2.22 -33.06 9.67
CA GLU A 171 -3.25 -34.02 9.24
C GLU A 171 -4.42 -33.44 8.43
N LYS A 172 -5.11 -32.43 8.98
CA LYS A 172 -6.34 -31.86 8.42
C LYS A 172 -6.29 -30.33 8.40
N PHE A 173 -6.89 -29.75 7.36
CA PHE A 173 -6.99 -28.30 7.23
C PHE A 173 -7.86 -27.71 8.35
N LYS A 174 -7.28 -26.78 9.12
CA LYS A 174 -8.01 -26.02 10.15
C LYS A 174 -8.63 -24.79 9.51
N ARG A 175 -9.96 -24.73 9.45
CA ARG A 175 -10.69 -23.57 8.90
C ARG A 175 -10.30 -22.30 9.65
N LYS A 176 -10.06 -21.24 8.89
CA LYS A 176 -9.83 -19.89 9.40
C LYS A 176 -11.12 -19.08 9.30
N ARG A 177 -11.18 -17.98 10.03
CA ARG A 177 -12.26 -17.00 9.94
C ARG A 177 -12.39 -16.52 8.49
N ASN A 178 -13.61 -16.45 7.98
CA ASN A 178 -13.89 -15.86 6.68
C ASN A 178 -13.84 -14.34 6.82
N ASN A 179 -13.01 -13.68 6.03
CA ASN A 179 -12.97 -12.23 5.98
C ASN A 179 -14.07 -11.73 5.02
N ILE A 180 -14.84 -10.76 5.48
CA ILE A 180 -15.77 -10.02 4.62
C ILE A 180 -14.97 -8.96 3.87
N PHE A 181 -15.20 -8.83 2.56
CA PHE A 181 -14.56 -7.82 1.73
C PHE A 181 -15.61 -6.90 1.12
N SER A 182 -16.01 -5.88 1.87
CA SER A 182 -17.04 -4.90 1.48
C SER A 182 -16.49 -3.48 1.59
N TYR A 183 -17.04 -2.52 0.82
CA TYR A 183 -16.73 -1.10 0.99
C TYR A 183 -17.29 -0.48 2.27
N LEU A 184 -18.32 -1.10 2.87
CA LEU A 184 -19.01 -0.57 4.05
C LEU A 184 -18.27 -0.96 5.33
N PRO A 185 -17.71 -0.01 6.11
CA PRO A 185 -17.00 -0.37 7.34
C PRO A 185 -17.85 -1.09 8.37
N ASP A 186 -19.14 -0.79 8.45
CA ASP A 186 -20.05 -1.44 9.41
C ASP A 186 -20.27 -2.94 9.15
N ASN A 187 -19.91 -3.44 7.96
CA ASN A 187 -19.94 -4.88 7.67
C ASN A 187 -18.70 -5.62 8.21
N TRP A 188 -17.71 -4.90 8.74
CA TRP A 188 -16.45 -5.47 9.20
C TRP A 188 -16.39 -5.46 10.72
N THR A 189 -15.84 -6.54 11.28
CA THR A 189 -15.37 -6.51 12.67
C THR A 189 -13.97 -5.89 12.75
N ILE A 190 -13.52 -5.55 13.96
CA ILE A 190 -12.15 -5.10 14.15
C ILE A 190 -11.14 -6.20 13.82
N GLU A 191 -11.49 -7.47 14.04
CA GLU A 191 -10.62 -8.57 13.64
C GLU A 191 -10.54 -8.72 12.11
N ASP A 192 -11.63 -8.43 11.37
CA ASP A 192 -11.59 -8.37 9.89
C ASP A 192 -10.59 -7.34 9.39
N ILE A 193 -10.62 -6.15 9.98
CA ILE A 193 -9.70 -5.06 9.62
C ILE A 193 -8.27 -5.45 9.95
N LYS A 194 -8.00 -6.02 11.14
CA LYS A 194 -6.66 -6.47 11.54
C LYS A 194 -6.14 -7.56 10.61
N ASP A 195 -6.92 -8.60 10.35
CA ASP A 195 -6.55 -9.68 9.43
C ASP A 195 -6.25 -9.11 8.04
N TYR A 196 -7.12 -8.24 7.53
CA TYR A 196 -6.91 -7.59 6.25
C TYR A 196 -5.62 -6.80 6.18
N GLN A 197 -5.35 -5.94 7.18
CA GLN A 197 -4.12 -5.15 7.24
C GLN A 197 -2.88 -6.04 7.31
N ARG A 198 -2.91 -7.13 8.11
CA ARG A 198 -1.82 -8.13 8.15
C ARG A 198 -1.54 -8.77 6.79
N TYR A 199 -2.59 -9.00 5.99
CA TYR A 199 -2.44 -9.57 4.65
C TYR A 199 -2.00 -8.54 3.61
N TYR A 200 -2.58 -7.34 3.64
CA TYR A 200 -2.44 -6.36 2.57
C TYR A 200 -1.27 -5.41 2.75
N CYS A 201 -0.89 -5.06 3.99
CA CYS A 201 0.32 -4.24 4.23
C CYS A 201 1.55 -4.92 3.61
N ARG A 202 1.63 -6.26 3.68
CA ARG A 202 2.74 -7.06 3.09
C ARG A 202 2.87 -6.94 1.57
N LYS A 203 1.87 -6.43 0.85
CA LYS A 203 1.95 -6.21 -0.60
C LYS A 203 2.88 -5.06 -0.98
N THR A 204 3.25 -4.21 -0.03
CA THR A 204 4.13 -3.05 -0.27
C THR A 204 5.41 -3.08 0.56
N PHE A 205 6.37 -2.23 0.21
CA PHE A 205 7.62 -2.08 0.99
C PHE A 205 7.37 -1.23 2.24
N LEU A 206 8.10 -1.54 3.32
CA LEU A 206 8.04 -0.81 4.59
C LEU A 206 8.35 0.68 4.41
N GLY A 207 7.56 1.53 5.04
CA GLY A 207 7.69 2.99 4.97
C GLY A 207 7.16 3.61 3.66
N LYS A 208 6.53 2.84 2.77
CA LYS A 208 5.78 3.41 1.64
C LYS A 208 4.47 4.00 2.15
N GLU A 209 4.18 5.24 1.75
CA GLU A 209 2.83 5.81 1.83
C GLU A 209 1.85 4.91 1.06
N MET A 210 0.82 4.41 1.75
CA MET A 210 -0.19 3.49 1.23
C MET A 210 -1.55 4.16 1.04
N ASP A 211 -1.83 5.22 1.81
CA ASP A 211 -3.03 6.02 1.61
C ASP A 211 -2.92 6.88 0.34
N ILE A 212 -4.04 7.01 -0.37
CA ILE A 212 -4.14 7.91 -1.52
C ILE A 212 -4.39 9.29 -0.95
N MET A 213 -3.42 10.19 -1.09
CA MET A 213 -3.54 11.57 -0.63
C MET A 213 -3.01 12.52 -1.69
N THR A 214 -3.67 13.67 -1.81
CA THR A 214 -3.23 14.73 -2.72
C THR A 214 -2.32 15.72 -2.01
N TRP A 215 -1.64 16.57 -2.79
CA TRP A 215 -0.82 17.63 -2.22
C TRP A 215 -1.68 18.59 -1.38
N GLU A 216 -2.89 18.90 -1.84
CA GLU A 216 -3.83 19.77 -1.15
C GLU A 216 -4.30 19.18 0.19
N GLU A 217 -4.55 17.87 0.25
CA GLU A 217 -4.88 17.17 1.49
C GLU A 217 -3.70 17.17 2.47
N LYS A 218 -2.46 17.02 1.97
CA LYS A 218 -1.24 17.12 2.77
C LYS A 218 -1.06 18.54 3.32
N GLU A 219 -1.32 19.58 2.54
CA GLU A 219 -1.23 20.97 3.00
C GLU A 219 -2.27 21.30 4.07
N ILE A 220 -3.53 20.87 3.90
CA ILE A 220 -4.55 21.01 4.97
C ILE A 220 -4.08 20.31 6.24
N ALA A 221 -3.56 19.09 6.13
CA ALA A 221 -3.02 18.37 7.28
C ALA A 221 -1.85 19.13 7.92
N ALA A 222 -0.92 19.67 7.13
CA ALA A 222 0.22 20.42 7.63
C ALA A 222 -0.21 21.69 8.38
N ILE A 223 -1.11 22.50 7.80
CA ILE A 223 -1.63 23.74 8.43
C ILE A 223 -2.33 23.41 9.75
N THR A 224 -3.10 22.32 9.77
CA THR A 224 -3.86 21.89 10.95
C THR A 224 -2.94 21.35 12.04
N LEU A 225 -2.02 20.44 11.68
CA LEU A 225 -1.14 19.75 12.63
C LEU A 225 -0.06 20.66 13.23
N ARG A 226 0.34 21.76 12.56
CA ARG A 226 1.21 22.79 13.15
C ARG A 226 0.66 23.37 14.47
N LYS A 227 -0.65 23.29 14.70
CA LYS A 227 -1.31 23.78 15.91
C LYS A 227 -1.34 22.77 17.05
N ALA A 228 -1.05 21.49 16.77
CA ALA A 228 -0.96 20.45 17.80
C ALA A 228 0.22 20.76 18.75
N LYS A 229 0.07 20.51 20.05
CA LYS A 229 1.08 20.86 21.06
C LYS A 229 1.14 19.84 22.18
N GLY A 230 2.26 19.80 22.89
CA GLY A 230 2.46 18.92 24.04
C GLY A 230 2.47 17.44 23.66
N HIS A 231 2.03 16.55 24.57
CA HIS A 231 1.97 15.12 24.26
C HIS A 231 0.81 14.85 23.29
N ILE A 232 1.15 14.37 22.09
CA ILE A 232 0.21 14.10 20.99
C ILE A 232 -0.08 12.61 20.92
N LEU A 233 -1.35 12.22 20.81
CA LEU A 233 -1.77 10.85 20.48
C LEU A 233 -2.41 10.83 19.08
N ASP A 234 -1.83 10.08 18.14
CA ASP A 234 -2.38 9.89 16.80
C ASP A 234 -3.02 8.51 16.65
N TRP A 235 -4.29 8.50 16.28
CA TRP A 235 -5.06 7.28 16.05
C TRP A 235 -4.84 6.73 14.65
N PHE A 236 -4.53 5.43 14.59
CA PHE A 236 -4.52 4.60 13.38
C PHE A 236 -3.64 5.15 12.27
N THR A 237 -2.40 5.47 12.63
CA THR A 237 -1.42 6.07 11.72
C THR A 237 -1.22 5.23 10.45
N TYR A 238 -1.32 3.89 10.55
CA TYR A 238 -1.41 2.87 9.48
C TYR A 238 -0.19 2.70 8.56
N ASP A 239 0.50 3.78 8.22
CA ASP A 239 1.73 3.77 7.42
C ASP A 239 2.70 4.88 7.77
N GLY A 240 2.37 5.76 8.71
CA GLY A 240 3.20 6.91 9.06
C GLY A 240 3.18 8.03 8.03
N ALA A 241 2.25 8.03 7.06
CA ALA A 241 2.24 8.98 5.94
C ALA A 241 2.25 10.47 6.36
N TYR A 242 1.64 10.79 7.50
CA TYR A 242 1.52 12.17 7.99
C TYR A 242 2.52 12.52 9.09
N LEU A 243 3.41 11.59 9.50
CA LEU A 243 4.32 11.80 10.63
C LEU A 243 5.27 12.98 10.42
N SER A 244 5.70 13.22 9.18
CA SER A 244 6.54 14.37 8.81
C SER A 244 5.85 15.71 9.01
N LEU A 245 4.51 15.74 9.08
CA LEU A 245 3.72 16.97 9.20
C LEU A 245 3.47 17.40 10.65
N PHE A 246 3.71 16.51 11.63
CA PHE A 246 3.54 16.84 13.04
C PHE A 246 4.62 17.85 13.49
N PRO A 247 4.37 18.64 14.55
CA PRO A 247 5.36 19.52 15.18
C PRO A 247 6.40 18.72 15.98
N ASN A 248 7.50 19.35 16.41
CA ASN A 248 8.58 18.66 17.14
C ASN A 248 8.20 18.43 18.61
N GLU A 249 7.19 17.60 18.81
CA GLU A 249 6.57 17.27 20.09
C GLU A 249 6.68 15.77 20.33
N LYS A 250 6.39 15.32 21.56
CA LYS A 250 6.29 13.89 21.85
C LYS A 250 5.02 13.31 21.22
N ILE A 251 5.19 12.37 20.29
CA ILE A 251 4.07 11.74 19.57
C ILE A 251 3.91 10.30 20.05
N TYR A 252 2.68 9.87 20.22
CA TYR A 252 2.29 8.50 20.48
C TYR A 252 1.40 8.04 19.34
N THR A 253 1.81 7.02 18.59
CA THR A 253 1.00 6.49 17.48
C THR A 253 0.31 5.21 17.93
N ILE A 254 -0.99 5.07 17.67
CA ILE A 254 -1.72 3.82 17.95
C ILE A 254 -2.06 3.13 16.64
N ASP A 255 -1.54 1.92 16.46
CA ASP A 255 -1.88 1.06 15.34
C ASP A 255 -2.68 -0.18 15.80
N LEU A 256 -3.47 -0.75 14.90
CA LEU A 256 -4.33 -1.91 15.23
C LEU A 256 -3.54 -3.21 15.36
N THR A 257 -2.37 -3.30 14.73
CA THR A 257 -1.53 -4.50 14.71
C THR A 257 -0.05 -4.15 14.80
N ASP A 258 0.78 -5.10 15.24
CA ASP A 258 2.23 -4.96 15.20
C ASP A 258 2.73 -4.72 13.76
N GLU A 259 2.11 -5.34 12.76
CA GLU A 259 2.48 -5.11 11.37
C GLU A 259 2.29 -3.66 10.94
N THR A 260 1.14 -3.05 11.22
CA THR A 260 0.90 -1.63 10.87
C THR A 260 1.81 -0.71 11.66
N SER A 261 2.07 -1.02 12.94
CA SER A 261 3.07 -0.33 13.77
C SER A 261 4.48 -0.37 13.17
N HIS A 262 4.89 -1.50 12.60
CA HIS A 262 6.17 -1.61 11.89
C HIS A 262 6.24 -0.73 10.62
N TYR A 263 5.13 -0.57 9.89
CA TYR A 263 5.08 0.38 8.76
C TYR A 263 5.23 1.82 9.25
N THR A 264 4.51 2.20 10.29
CA THR A 264 4.61 3.51 10.94
C THR A 264 6.04 3.81 11.39
N LYS A 265 6.70 2.87 12.07
CA LYS A 265 8.11 2.99 12.48
C LYS A 265 9.07 3.14 11.30
N ALA A 266 8.87 2.35 10.24
CA ALA A 266 9.69 2.45 9.04
C ALA A 266 9.52 3.79 8.32
N ALA A 267 8.29 4.33 8.23
CA ALA A 267 8.04 5.63 7.64
C ALA A 267 8.68 6.76 8.45
N ALA A 268 8.59 6.70 9.78
CA ALA A 268 9.26 7.66 10.66
C ALA A 268 10.78 7.72 10.40
N ALA A 269 11.43 6.58 10.18
CA ALA A 269 12.86 6.50 9.86
C ALA A 269 13.23 7.09 8.49
N LEU A 270 12.26 7.29 7.59
CA LEU A 270 12.46 7.91 6.28
C LEU A 270 12.26 9.43 6.30
N VAL A 271 11.82 10.02 7.40
CA VAL A 271 11.71 11.47 7.58
C VAL A 271 13.13 12.05 7.69
N LYS A 272 13.58 12.78 6.66
CA LYS A 272 14.97 13.25 6.54
C LYS A 272 15.29 14.48 7.38
N ASP A 273 14.35 15.42 7.45
CA ASP A 273 14.62 16.78 7.92
C ASP A 273 14.28 16.98 9.41
N LYS A 274 13.85 15.91 10.09
CA LYS A 274 13.36 15.99 11.46
C LYS A 274 13.50 14.67 12.20
N LYS A 275 14.13 14.71 13.38
CA LYS A 275 14.13 13.59 14.32
C LYS A 275 12.85 13.64 15.16
N LEU A 276 11.90 12.76 14.86
CA LEU A 276 10.63 12.68 15.58
C LEU A 276 10.80 11.84 16.87
N ASP A 277 10.32 12.36 18.00
CA ASP A 277 10.23 11.60 19.24
C ASP A 277 8.89 10.84 19.30
N ILE A 278 8.91 9.57 18.89
CA ILE A 278 7.69 8.76 18.73
C ILE A 278 7.71 7.55 19.67
N THR A 279 6.60 7.35 20.37
CA THR A 279 6.27 6.09 21.04
C THR A 279 5.25 5.32 20.20
N TYR A 280 5.59 4.10 19.80
CA TYR A 280 4.71 3.25 19.00
C TYR A 280 3.87 2.34 19.91
N LEU A 281 2.55 2.38 19.74
CA LEU A 281 1.59 1.62 20.52
C LEU A 281 0.75 0.72 19.63
N VAL A 282 0.33 -0.43 20.17
CA VAL A 282 -0.59 -1.37 19.54
C VAL A 282 -1.85 -1.44 20.39
N TYR A 283 -3.01 -1.28 19.74
CA TYR A 283 -4.30 -1.06 20.40
C TYR A 283 -4.66 -2.13 21.45
N ASP A 284 -4.40 -3.40 21.15
CA ASP A 284 -4.80 -4.51 22.04
C ASP A 284 -3.81 -4.78 23.19
N THR A 285 -2.60 -4.24 23.11
CA THR A 285 -1.49 -4.55 24.02
C THR A 285 -0.99 -3.27 24.70
N SER A 286 0.05 -2.63 24.16
CA SER A 286 0.75 -1.52 24.80
C SER A 286 -0.13 -0.28 25.02
N PHE A 287 -1.17 -0.07 24.20
CA PHE A 287 -2.15 0.98 24.44
C PHE A 287 -3.01 0.72 25.70
N LYS A 288 -3.45 -0.53 25.92
CA LYS A 288 -4.23 -0.87 27.13
C LYS A 288 -3.43 -0.63 28.40
N ASP A 289 -2.14 -0.94 28.38
CA ASP A 289 -1.27 -0.71 29.52
C ASP A 289 -1.01 0.78 29.77
N LEU A 290 -0.90 1.58 28.69
CA LEU A 290 -0.85 3.03 28.80
C LEU A 290 -2.13 3.61 29.41
N LYS A 291 -3.30 3.09 29.03
CA LYS A 291 -4.60 3.48 29.59
C LYS A 291 -4.68 3.19 31.09
N LYS A 292 -4.21 2.01 31.54
CA LYS A 292 -4.12 1.66 32.97
C LYS A 292 -3.28 2.66 33.77
N ARG A 293 -2.23 3.21 33.17
CA ARG A 293 -1.37 4.25 33.77
C ARG A 293 -1.98 5.66 33.78
N LYS A 294 -3.24 5.81 33.32
CA LYS A 294 -3.99 7.08 33.29
C LYS A 294 -3.25 8.24 32.60
N LYS A 295 -2.42 7.94 31.60
CA LYS A 295 -1.69 8.97 30.84
C LYS A 295 -2.69 9.92 30.16
N LYS A 296 -2.43 11.23 30.26
CA LYS A 296 -3.19 12.28 29.58
C LYS A 296 -2.42 12.87 28.42
N PHE A 297 -3.17 13.40 27.44
CA PHE A 297 -2.64 14.00 26.22
C PHE A 297 -3.20 15.40 26.03
N ARG A 298 -2.35 16.27 25.49
CA ARG A 298 -2.72 17.65 25.18
C ARG A 298 -3.45 17.74 23.85
N THR A 299 -3.04 16.93 22.89
CA THR A 299 -3.69 16.85 21.58
C THR A 299 -3.91 15.39 21.22
N ILE A 300 -5.09 15.08 20.71
CA ILE A 300 -5.37 13.79 20.07
C ILE A 300 -5.72 14.05 18.61
N THR A 301 -5.22 13.23 17.70
CA THR A 301 -5.41 13.39 16.26
C THR A 301 -5.95 12.12 15.59
N SER A 302 -6.67 12.30 14.48
CA SER A 302 -6.98 11.23 13.52
C SER A 302 -7.08 11.81 12.12
N ILE A 303 -6.19 11.40 11.21
CA ILE A 303 -6.02 12.04 9.89
C ILE A 303 -6.37 11.05 8.76
N TYR A 304 -7.58 11.18 8.20
CA TYR A 304 -8.18 10.33 7.16
C TYR A 304 -8.34 8.84 7.52
N LYS A 305 -8.57 8.55 8.81
CA LYS A 305 -8.60 7.17 9.34
C LYS A 305 -9.98 6.69 9.78
N PHE A 306 -10.81 7.58 10.30
CA PHE A 306 -12.11 7.22 10.87
C PHE A 306 -13.13 6.77 9.82
N GLU A 307 -12.91 7.11 8.54
CA GLU A 307 -13.63 6.58 7.37
C GLU A 307 -13.53 5.05 7.20
N ARG A 308 -12.59 4.41 7.90
CA ARG A 308 -12.19 3.01 7.68
C ARG A 308 -12.64 2.05 8.78
N ILE A 309 -13.28 2.56 9.83
CA ILE A 309 -13.65 1.76 11.00
C ILE A 309 -15.17 1.69 11.19
N PRO A 310 -15.70 0.60 11.77
CA PRO A 310 -17.12 0.46 12.03
C PRO A 310 -17.58 1.51 13.05
N LYS A 311 -18.80 2.00 12.92
CA LYS A 311 -19.38 3.03 13.79
C LYS A 311 -19.36 2.65 15.27
N LYS A 312 -19.57 1.37 15.60
CA LYS A 312 -19.51 0.88 16.99
C LYS A 312 -18.11 1.10 17.59
N PHE A 313 -17.07 0.86 16.82
CA PHE A 313 -15.69 1.06 17.25
C PHE A 313 -15.30 2.54 17.25
N LEU A 314 -15.75 3.30 16.25
CA LEU A 314 -15.60 4.76 16.21
C LEU A 314 -16.09 5.40 17.51
N ASN A 315 -17.29 5.05 17.99
CA ASN A 315 -17.84 5.57 19.24
C ASN A 315 -16.95 5.25 20.45
N ALA A 316 -16.40 4.03 20.51
CA ALA A 316 -15.48 3.65 21.59
C ALA A 316 -14.21 4.52 21.55
N VAL A 317 -13.61 4.69 20.37
CA VAL A 317 -12.41 5.52 20.18
C VAL A 317 -12.68 6.99 20.53
N LEU A 318 -13.86 7.53 20.23
CA LEU A 318 -14.24 8.89 20.61
C LEU A 318 -14.34 9.06 22.13
N ASN A 319 -14.98 8.12 22.82
CA ASN A 319 -15.07 8.15 24.29
C ASN A 319 -13.68 8.01 24.93
N GLU A 320 -12.85 7.10 24.42
CA GLU A 320 -11.47 6.96 24.90
C GLU A 320 -10.64 8.21 24.64
N SER A 321 -10.83 8.86 23.48
CA SER A 321 -10.16 10.14 23.19
C SER A 321 -10.56 11.21 24.20
N TYR A 322 -11.86 11.34 24.51
CA TYR A 322 -12.33 12.29 25.51
C TYR A 322 -11.71 12.01 26.89
N GLU A 323 -11.71 10.74 27.32
CA GLU A 323 -11.10 10.33 28.60
C GLU A 323 -9.62 10.67 28.66
N LEU A 324 -8.87 10.40 27.59
CA LEU A 324 -7.41 10.55 27.51
C LEU A 324 -6.94 12.00 27.35
N LEU A 325 -7.79 12.93 26.95
CA LEU A 325 -7.43 14.35 26.92
C LEU A 325 -7.23 14.92 28.34
N ASP A 326 -6.28 15.84 28.48
CA ASP A 326 -6.23 16.74 29.65
C ASP A 326 -7.36 17.79 29.60
N ASP A 327 -7.55 18.55 30.67
CA ASP A 327 -8.67 19.50 30.81
C ASP A 327 -8.63 20.65 29.80
N LYS A 328 -7.46 20.93 29.22
CA LYS A 328 -7.26 21.91 28.16
C LYS A 328 -7.00 21.24 26.81
N GLY A 329 -7.32 19.95 26.74
CA GLY A 329 -7.01 19.08 25.63
C GLY A 329 -7.85 19.38 24.40
N GLU A 330 -7.27 19.12 23.23
CA GLU A 330 -7.93 19.30 21.96
C GLU A 330 -7.91 18.03 21.12
N PHE A 331 -9.04 17.75 20.48
CA PHE A 331 -9.17 16.70 19.50
C PHE A 331 -9.25 17.29 18.10
N ILE A 332 -8.37 16.83 17.22
CA ILE A 332 -8.24 17.31 15.84
C ILE A 332 -8.47 16.14 14.89
N ILE A 333 -9.40 16.29 13.96
CA ILE A 333 -9.69 15.26 12.97
C ILE A 333 -9.76 15.87 11.59
N ILE A 334 -9.20 15.15 10.63
CA ILE A 334 -9.37 15.45 9.21
C ILE A 334 -9.99 14.22 8.56
N PHE A 335 -11.06 14.41 7.79
CA PHE A 335 -11.73 13.32 7.09
C PHE A 335 -12.35 13.79 5.78
N ARG A 336 -12.55 12.86 4.86
CA ARG A 336 -13.34 13.09 3.65
C ARG A 336 -14.82 13.05 3.98
N LYS A 337 -15.54 14.10 3.58
CA LYS A 337 -16.96 14.29 3.84
C LYS A 337 -17.80 13.58 2.79
N LYS A 338 -18.83 12.87 3.23
CA LYS A 338 -19.86 12.30 2.37
C LYS A 338 -20.53 13.38 1.52
N SER A 339 -20.46 13.22 0.21
CA SER A 339 -21.09 14.09 -0.78
C SER A 339 -21.69 13.26 -1.92
N ILE A 340 -22.51 13.89 -2.77
CA ILE A 340 -23.06 13.25 -3.96
C ILE A 340 -21.97 12.75 -4.91
N LEU A 341 -20.86 13.50 -5.03
CA LEU A 341 -19.71 13.14 -5.86
C LEU A 341 -19.09 11.83 -5.38
N TYR A 342 -18.86 11.66 -4.07
CA TYR A 342 -18.39 10.37 -3.55
C TYR A 342 -19.37 9.25 -3.82
N ARG A 343 -20.68 9.47 -3.64
CA ARG A 343 -21.68 8.41 -3.91
C ARG A 343 -21.61 7.95 -5.36
N LEU A 344 -21.54 8.89 -6.31
CA LEU A 344 -21.38 8.58 -7.73
C LEU A 344 -20.07 7.82 -7.98
N PHE A 345 -18.98 8.26 -7.37
CA PHE A 345 -17.69 7.58 -7.49
C PHE A 345 -17.72 6.14 -6.99
N TYR A 346 -18.27 5.87 -5.81
CA TYR A 346 -18.42 4.51 -5.29
C TYR A 346 -19.36 3.66 -6.15
N PHE A 347 -20.41 4.26 -6.69
CA PHE A 347 -21.30 3.58 -7.62
C PHE A 347 -20.52 3.11 -8.87
N VAL A 348 -19.72 3.99 -9.47
CA VAL A 348 -18.85 3.63 -10.60
C VAL A 348 -17.85 2.54 -10.22
N LEU A 349 -17.20 2.62 -9.05
CA LEU A 349 -16.31 1.56 -8.60
C LEU A 349 -17.02 0.21 -8.44
N LYS A 350 -18.23 0.21 -7.87
CA LYS A 350 -19.02 -1.01 -7.70
C LYS A 350 -19.44 -1.60 -9.04
N VAL A 351 -19.82 -0.78 -10.01
CA VAL A 351 -20.15 -1.24 -11.37
C VAL A 351 -18.93 -1.85 -12.07
N LEU A 352 -17.75 -1.24 -11.91
CA LEU A 352 -16.52 -1.70 -12.60
C LEU A 352 -15.84 -2.89 -11.92
N PHE A 353 -15.87 -2.96 -10.59
CA PHE A 353 -15.05 -3.89 -9.80
C PHE A 353 -15.85 -4.84 -8.89
N GLY A 354 -17.18 -4.70 -8.86
CA GLY A 354 -18.06 -5.44 -7.97
C GLY A 354 -17.99 -4.95 -6.52
N ASP A 355 -18.55 -5.75 -5.61
CA ASP A 355 -18.64 -5.43 -4.17
C ASP A 355 -17.34 -5.67 -3.38
N ASP A 356 -16.39 -6.40 -3.97
CA ASP A 356 -15.13 -6.73 -3.33
C ASP A 356 -14.10 -5.60 -3.46
N ILE A 357 -13.85 -4.90 -2.36
CA ILE A 357 -12.90 -3.78 -2.28
C ILE A 357 -11.48 -4.14 -2.75
N ARG A 358 -11.09 -5.41 -2.69
CA ARG A 358 -9.76 -5.89 -3.12
C ARG A 358 -9.51 -5.66 -4.61
N ASN A 359 -10.57 -5.56 -5.41
CA ASN A 359 -10.48 -5.43 -6.86
C ASN A 359 -10.16 -4.00 -7.31
N THR A 360 -10.52 -2.98 -6.54
CA THR A 360 -10.26 -1.57 -6.90
C THR A 360 -8.82 -1.15 -6.68
N GLY A 361 -8.17 -1.77 -5.70
CA GLY A 361 -6.89 -1.36 -5.14
C GLY A 361 -6.80 0.04 -4.52
N ILE A 362 -7.74 0.96 -4.83
CA ILE A 362 -7.80 2.36 -4.34
C ILE A 362 -7.75 2.42 -2.81
N TYR A 363 -8.50 1.52 -2.17
CA TYR A 363 -8.64 1.48 -0.71
C TYR A 363 -8.14 0.17 -0.11
N ALA A 364 -7.51 -0.68 -0.92
CA ALA A 364 -7.29 -2.08 -0.58
C ALA A 364 -6.14 -2.31 0.42
N PHE A 365 -5.43 -1.30 0.90
CA PHE A 365 -4.33 -1.53 1.84
C PHE A 365 -4.79 -1.61 3.31
N PHE A 366 -5.83 -0.86 3.67
CA PHE A 366 -6.24 -0.70 5.08
C PHE A 366 -7.68 -1.09 5.41
N GLY A 367 -8.42 -1.61 4.43
CA GLY A 367 -9.74 -2.18 4.63
C GLY A 367 -10.84 -1.32 4.03
N PRO A 368 -12.08 -1.40 4.56
CA PRO A 368 -13.22 -0.67 4.04
C PRO A 368 -12.97 0.84 4.09
N TYR A 369 -13.68 1.60 3.26
CA TYR A 369 -13.52 3.05 3.23
C TYR A 369 -14.80 3.72 2.78
N ILE A 370 -15.39 4.53 3.67
CA ILE A 370 -16.54 5.39 3.35
C ILE A 370 -16.36 6.79 3.96
N PRO A 371 -16.60 7.86 3.20
CA PRO A 371 -16.55 9.22 3.72
C PRO A 371 -17.56 9.42 4.84
N LEU A 372 -17.19 10.22 5.84
CA LEU A 372 -18.04 10.48 7.01
C LEU A 372 -19.11 11.52 6.71
N ASP A 373 -20.29 11.33 7.29
CA ASP A 373 -21.29 12.38 7.36
C ASP A 373 -20.88 13.40 8.44
N SER A 374 -20.48 14.59 8.01
CA SER A 374 -19.98 15.61 8.94
C SER A 374 -21.00 16.06 10.00
N LYS A 375 -22.31 16.05 9.70
CA LYS A 375 -23.34 16.47 10.68
C LYS A 375 -23.50 15.39 11.75
N ARG A 376 -23.59 14.13 11.32
CA ARG A 376 -23.64 12.99 12.24
C ARG A 376 -22.38 12.88 13.08
N PHE A 377 -21.22 13.15 12.48
CA PHE A 377 -19.94 13.12 13.18
C PHE A 377 -19.85 14.18 14.29
N VAL A 378 -20.26 15.43 14.01
CA VAL A 378 -20.34 16.48 15.05
C VAL A 378 -21.32 16.08 16.17
N LYS A 379 -22.45 15.43 15.84
CA LYS A 379 -23.38 14.91 16.86
C LYS A 379 -22.72 13.84 17.73
N LEU A 380 -21.92 12.94 17.15
CA LEU A 380 -21.18 11.92 17.92
C LEU A 380 -20.19 12.57 18.89
N LEU A 381 -19.45 13.59 18.45
CA LEU A 381 -18.55 14.33 19.34
C LEU A 381 -19.29 14.96 20.53
N LYS A 382 -20.42 15.64 20.28
CA LYS A 382 -21.25 16.21 21.35
C LYS A 382 -21.73 15.14 22.34
N ASN A 383 -22.17 14.00 21.83
CA ASN A 383 -22.63 12.89 22.66
C ASN A 383 -21.50 12.28 23.51
N SER A 384 -20.25 12.34 23.05
CA SER A 384 -19.06 11.92 23.80
C SER A 384 -18.53 12.99 24.77
N GLY A 385 -19.21 14.14 24.90
CA GLY A 385 -18.88 15.19 25.87
C GLY A 385 -18.08 16.38 25.32
N PHE A 386 -17.59 16.30 24.08
CA PHE A 386 -16.75 17.34 23.49
C PHE A 386 -17.48 18.68 23.34
N LYS A 387 -16.76 19.78 23.60
CA LYS A 387 -17.23 21.17 23.54
C LYS A 387 -16.48 21.99 22.48
N ASN A 388 -16.95 23.21 22.23
CA ASN A 388 -16.32 24.17 21.33
C ASN A 388 -15.95 23.59 19.95
N ILE A 389 -16.88 22.81 19.39
CA ILE A 389 -16.64 22.07 18.14
C ILE A 389 -16.66 23.04 16.95
N LYS A 390 -15.50 23.24 16.33
CA LYS A 390 -15.36 23.92 15.04
C LYS A 390 -15.27 22.89 13.92
N LYS A 391 -16.03 23.12 12.85
CA LYS A 391 -15.99 22.30 11.63
C LYS A 391 -15.78 23.22 10.44
N GLU A 392 -14.69 23.01 9.73
CA GLU A 392 -14.29 23.75 8.54
C GLU A 392 -14.19 22.77 7.39
N CYS A 393 -14.82 23.05 6.24
CA CYS A 393 -14.78 22.16 5.09
C CYS A 393 -14.24 22.89 3.87
N TYR A 394 -13.43 22.19 3.09
CA TYR A 394 -12.60 22.71 2.01
C TYR A 394 -12.80 21.90 0.74
N PHE A 395 -12.44 22.50 -0.39
CA PHE A 395 -12.50 21.94 -1.74
C PHE A 395 -13.91 21.51 -2.20
N PRO A 396 -14.55 22.25 -3.12
CA PRO A 396 -15.90 21.90 -3.60
C PRO A 396 -15.95 20.58 -4.37
N PHE A 397 -14.80 20.07 -4.82
CA PHE A 397 -14.64 18.78 -5.48
C PHE A 397 -13.64 17.90 -4.71
N PRO A 398 -13.83 16.56 -4.69
CA PRO A 398 -12.88 15.65 -4.05
C PRO A 398 -11.51 15.75 -4.71
N THR A 399 -10.50 16.06 -3.92
CA THR A 399 -9.16 16.36 -4.44
C THR A 399 -8.52 15.16 -5.13
N PHE A 400 -8.72 13.94 -4.64
CA PHE A 400 -8.11 12.71 -5.19
C PHE A 400 -8.84 12.14 -6.43
N PHE A 401 -9.89 12.79 -6.93
CA PHE A 401 -10.63 12.29 -8.10
C PHE A 401 -9.77 12.18 -9.35
N ASP A 402 -8.79 13.09 -9.51
CA ASP A 402 -7.78 13.01 -10.55
C ASP A 402 -7.02 11.67 -10.49
N GLN A 403 -6.57 11.26 -9.30
CA GLN A 403 -5.82 10.04 -9.08
C GLN A 403 -6.69 8.82 -9.35
N ALA A 404 -7.92 8.83 -8.84
CA ALA A 404 -8.85 7.72 -9.04
C ALA A 404 -9.27 7.56 -10.51
N TYR A 405 -9.50 8.66 -11.23
CA TYR A 405 -9.79 8.66 -12.66
C TYR A 405 -8.63 8.07 -13.47
N GLN A 406 -7.40 8.53 -13.22
CA GLN A 406 -6.20 8.00 -13.87
C GLN A 406 -6.04 6.50 -13.62
N MET A 407 -6.34 6.03 -12.41
CA MET A 407 -6.29 4.61 -12.08
C MET A 407 -7.30 3.78 -12.88
N VAL A 408 -8.54 4.26 -13.04
CA VAL A 408 -9.56 3.58 -13.85
C VAL A 408 -9.13 3.49 -15.32
N LEU A 409 -8.64 4.59 -15.89
CA LEU A 409 -8.11 4.60 -17.26
C LEU A 409 -6.98 3.57 -17.43
N GLN A 410 -6.06 3.52 -16.46
CA GLN A 410 -4.95 2.58 -16.48
C GLN A 410 -5.42 1.13 -16.37
N TYR A 411 -6.41 0.84 -15.52
CA TYR A 411 -7.01 -0.49 -15.38
C TYR A 411 -7.59 -0.99 -16.72
N ILE A 412 -8.39 -0.14 -17.38
CA ILE A 412 -8.95 -0.42 -18.71
C ILE A 412 -7.84 -0.66 -19.72
N LYS A 413 -6.83 0.23 -19.78
CA LYS A 413 -5.71 0.12 -20.73
C LYS A 413 -4.91 -1.19 -20.57
N SER A 414 -4.81 -1.70 -19.34
CA SER A 414 -4.16 -2.98 -19.08
C SER A 414 -4.99 -4.22 -19.40
N GLY A 415 -6.26 -4.05 -19.79
CA GLY A 415 -7.17 -5.19 -19.96
C GLY A 415 -7.53 -5.83 -18.62
N GLY A 416 -7.65 -5.03 -17.55
CA GLY A 416 -8.04 -5.49 -16.22
C GLY A 416 -6.90 -5.96 -15.30
N THR A 417 -5.64 -5.88 -15.74
CA THR A 417 -4.48 -6.37 -14.97
C THR A 417 -3.80 -5.23 -14.19
N SER A 418 -4.37 -4.84 -13.04
CA SER A 418 -3.83 -3.94 -11.97
C SER A 418 -3.21 -2.59 -12.38
N TYR A 419 -3.62 -1.48 -11.77
CA TYR A 419 -3.20 -0.12 -12.12
C TYR A 419 -1.87 0.38 -11.46
N LEU A 420 -1.22 -0.39 -10.58
CA LEU A 420 -0.13 0.13 -9.75
C LEU A 420 1.13 0.50 -10.57
N HIS A 421 1.76 1.64 -10.24
CA HIS A 421 3.07 2.08 -10.75
C HIS A 421 3.14 2.42 -12.25
N ARG A 422 2.13 3.13 -12.77
CA ARG A 422 2.04 3.55 -14.18
C ARG A 422 2.15 5.07 -14.33
N ILE A 423 2.53 5.51 -15.53
CA ILE A 423 2.73 6.93 -15.85
C ILE A 423 1.39 7.65 -15.80
N ARG A 424 1.32 8.71 -14.98
CA ARG A 424 0.17 9.61 -14.90
C ARG A 424 0.11 10.46 -16.16
N ARG A 425 -1.09 10.69 -16.70
CA ARG A 425 -1.33 11.63 -17.80
C ARG A 425 -2.00 12.89 -17.28
N GLU A 426 -1.67 14.03 -17.88
CA GLU A 426 -2.40 15.28 -17.67
C GLU A 426 -3.35 15.52 -18.83
N ASP A 427 -4.50 14.85 -18.78
CA ASP A 427 -5.59 15.07 -19.73
C ASP A 427 -6.49 16.25 -19.34
N PHE A 428 -7.43 16.58 -20.22
CA PHE A 428 -8.36 17.69 -20.07
C PHE A 428 -9.15 17.65 -18.75
N ILE A 429 -9.67 16.49 -18.38
CA ILE A 429 -10.43 16.30 -17.13
C ILE A 429 -9.54 16.57 -15.92
N THR A 430 -8.33 16.00 -15.92
CA THR A 430 -7.35 16.23 -14.85
C THR A 430 -7.00 17.70 -14.70
N LYS A 431 -6.84 18.43 -15.82
CA LYS A 431 -6.56 19.88 -15.82
C LYS A 431 -7.72 20.69 -15.26
N ILE A 432 -8.97 20.35 -15.61
CA ILE A 432 -10.16 21.02 -15.05
C ILE A 432 -10.24 20.83 -13.54
N ILE A 433 -10.09 19.60 -13.04
CA ILE A 433 -10.17 19.33 -11.60
C ILE A 433 -9.10 20.15 -10.86
N LYS A 434 -7.86 20.13 -11.35
CA LYS A 434 -6.77 20.94 -10.78
C LYS A 434 -7.06 22.43 -10.82
N PHE A 435 -7.57 22.94 -11.95
CA PHE A 435 -7.92 24.35 -12.10
C PHE A 435 -8.99 24.79 -11.10
N LEU A 436 -10.05 24.00 -10.93
CA LEU A 436 -11.12 24.29 -9.95
C LEU A 436 -10.61 24.25 -8.51
N VAL A 437 -9.77 23.26 -8.18
CA VAL A 437 -9.13 23.15 -6.86
C VAL A 437 -8.20 24.34 -6.62
N ASN A 438 -7.43 24.78 -7.62
CA ASN A 438 -6.50 25.90 -7.52
C ASN A 438 -7.20 27.27 -7.39
N ILE A 439 -8.22 27.54 -8.21
CA ILE A 439 -9.00 28.80 -8.11
C ILE A 439 -9.61 28.93 -6.73
N TYR A 440 -10.21 27.84 -6.25
CA TYR A 440 -10.88 27.85 -4.97
C TYR A 440 -9.88 27.92 -3.81
N GLY A 441 -8.75 27.24 -3.97
CA GLY A 441 -7.68 27.14 -2.98
C GLY A 441 -8.19 26.58 -1.64
N PHE A 442 -7.64 27.10 -0.56
CA PHE A 442 -7.98 26.70 0.82
C PHE A 442 -9.12 27.53 1.43
N ARG A 443 -10.04 28.06 0.61
CA ARG A 443 -11.23 28.77 1.10
C ARG A 443 -12.21 27.77 1.76
N GLN A 444 -13.02 28.23 2.71
CA GLN A 444 -14.03 27.39 3.35
C GLN A 444 -15.33 27.40 2.54
N THR A 445 -15.95 26.23 2.36
CA THR A 445 -17.23 26.07 1.68
C THR A 445 -18.12 25.03 2.37
N THR A 446 -19.41 25.32 2.35
CA THR A 446 -20.48 24.38 2.76
C THR A 446 -20.47 23.09 1.93
N PHE A 447 -20.05 23.15 0.67
CA PHE A 447 -19.92 22.02 -0.26
C PHE A 447 -18.58 21.31 -0.17
N GLY A 448 -17.69 21.75 0.73
CA GLY A 448 -16.36 21.18 0.91
C GLY A 448 -16.39 19.67 1.12
N THR A 449 -15.45 18.98 0.49
CA THR A 449 -15.35 17.51 0.44
C THR A 449 -14.30 16.96 1.39
N VAL A 450 -13.42 17.81 1.92
CA VAL A 450 -12.52 17.52 3.04
C VAL A 450 -12.96 18.37 4.21
N CYS A 451 -13.10 17.80 5.41
CA CYS A 451 -13.44 18.55 6.61
C CYS A 451 -12.37 18.39 7.68
N VAL A 452 -12.04 19.51 8.30
CA VAL A 452 -11.26 19.62 9.53
C VAL A 452 -12.23 19.88 10.67
N VAL A 453 -12.14 19.07 11.72
CA VAL A 453 -12.92 19.25 12.95
C VAL A 453 -11.98 19.37 14.13
N THR A 454 -12.13 20.45 14.89
CA THR A 454 -11.43 20.65 16.16
C THR A 454 -12.45 20.73 17.28
N ALA A 455 -12.20 20.04 18.38
CA ALA A 455 -13.07 20.04 19.54
C ALA A 455 -12.26 20.07 20.83
N LYS A 456 -12.76 20.74 21.86
CA LYS A 456 -12.18 20.74 23.21
C LYS A 456 -12.82 19.64 24.05
N LYS A 457 -12.06 19.12 25.03
CA LYS A 457 -12.65 18.33 26.11
C LYS A 457 -13.74 19.12 26.84
#